data_AF-A0A520AEL7-F1
#
_entry.id   AF-A0A520AEL7-F1
#
_cell.length_a   1.000
_cell.length_b   1.000
_cell.length_c   1.000
_cell.angle_alpha   90.00
_cell.angle_beta   90.00
_cell.angle_gamma   90.00
#
_symmetry.space_group_name_H-M   'P 1'
#
loop_
_entity.id
_entity.type
_entity.pdbx_description
1 polymer ?
#
loop_
_entity_poly.entity_id
_entity_poly.type
_entity_poly.pdbx_seq_one_letter_code
_entity_poly.pdbx_strand_id
1 'polypeptide(L)'
;NEVLNIDAFRKWRPEFNEAILILENGKTLHPSDEISSGNYICGVEVEKMSKSKFNVVNPDDLIERYGADTLRMYEMFLGPLEQSKPWNTNGIEGVFKFLRKFWRLFHTETWEFKVSDEPATKAELKALHKIIKKVQDDVERFSFNTSVSSFMIAVNELTDLKCNKRAILNELVIILSPYAPHICEELWAMLGNAPGTLSYTTFPEFRQEYLVEDTFSYPISVNGKTRLNLSISLTLEGKAVEDIVMADEQVQKYLEGKQPKKVIVVKGRIVNIVL
;
A
#
# COMPACT_ATOMS: atom_id res chain seq x y z
N ASN A 1 -24.66 -7.01 4.64
CA ASN A 1 -25.69 -7.36 5.63
C ASN A 1 -26.11 -8.79 5.41
N GLU A 2 -26.03 -9.62 6.44
CA GLU A 2 -26.48 -11.03 6.44
C GLU A 2 -28.00 -11.16 6.64
N VAL A 3 -28.72 -10.04 6.67
CA VAL A 3 -30.18 -10.01 6.78
C VAL A 3 -30.79 -10.25 5.39
N LEU A 4 -31.64 -11.27 5.29
CA LEU A 4 -32.37 -11.58 4.07
C LEU A 4 -33.36 -10.47 3.73
N ASN A 5 -33.28 -9.94 2.50
CA ASN A 5 -34.38 -9.15 1.95
C ASN A 5 -35.48 -10.10 1.48
N ILE A 6 -36.52 -10.26 2.30
CA ILE A 6 -37.59 -11.25 2.10
C ILE A 6 -38.40 -10.97 0.83
N ASP A 7 -38.71 -9.71 0.53
CA ASP A 7 -39.42 -9.32 -0.69
C ASP A 7 -38.64 -9.66 -1.95
N ALA A 8 -37.35 -9.28 -1.97
CA ALA A 8 -36.47 -9.59 -3.09
C ALA A 8 -36.27 -11.09 -3.26
N PHE A 9 -36.16 -11.84 -2.16
CA PHE A 9 -36.03 -13.29 -2.17
C PHE A 9 -37.26 -14.00 -2.76
N ARG A 10 -38.48 -13.65 -2.30
CA ARG A 10 -39.73 -14.21 -2.84
C ARG A 10 -39.89 -13.92 -4.33
N LYS A 11 -39.57 -12.69 -4.75
CA LYS A 11 -39.56 -12.32 -6.18
C LYS A 11 -38.53 -13.12 -6.99
N TRP A 12 -37.37 -13.39 -6.40
CA TRP A 12 -36.29 -14.13 -7.05
C TRP A 12 -36.55 -15.64 -7.13
N ARG A 13 -37.20 -16.23 -6.12
CA ARG A 13 -37.49 -17.66 -6.01
C ARG A 13 -38.99 -17.88 -5.78
N PRO A 14 -39.81 -17.83 -6.85
CA PRO A 14 -41.27 -17.91 -6.75
C PRO A 14 -41.76 -19.20 -6.07
N GLU A 15 -40.99 -20.28 -6.12
CA GLU A 15 -41.31 -21.54 -5.43
C GLU A 15 -41.37 -21.40 -3.91
N PHE A 16 -40.78 -20.34 -3.33
CA PHE A 16 -40.81 -20.04 -1.90
C PHE A 16 -41.79 -18.92 -1.54
N ASN A 17 -42.68 -18.50 -2.44
CA ASN A 17 -43.69 -17.48 -2.13
C ASN A 17 -44.58 -17.89 -0.96
N GLU A 18 -44.96 -19.17 -0.90
CA GLU A 18 -45.78 -19.75 0.16
C GLU A 18 -44.98 -20.24 1.37
N ALA A 19 -43.66 -19.98 1.41
CA ALA A 19 -42.81 -20.41 2.50
C ALA A 19 -43.09 -19.60 3.78
N ILE A 20 -43.15 -20.33 4.89
CA ILE A 20 -43.23 -19.79 6.24
C ILE A 20 -41.81 -19.65 6.78
N LEU A 21 -41.41 -18.44 7.18
CA LEU A 21 -40.06 -18.15 7.69
C LEU A 21 -40.06 -18.03 9.21
N ILE A 22 -39.08 -18.63 9.88
CA ILE A 22 -38.86 -18.43 11.32
C ILE A 22 -37.78 -17.36 11.46
N LEU A 23 -38.13 -16.22 12.08
CA LEU A 23 -37.25 -15.07 12.26
C LEU A 23 -36.41 -15.23 13.54
N GLU A 24 -35.33 -14.45 13.66
CA GLU A 24 -34.40 -14.50 14.81
C GLU A 24 -35.06 -14.19 16.16
N ASN A 25 -36.18 -13.47 16.16
CA ASN A 25 -36.95 -13.17 17.37
C ASN A 25 -37.89 -14.31 17.79
N GLY A 26 -37.79 -15.49 17.14
CA GLY A 26 -38.63 -16.65 17.39
C GLY A 26 -40.04 -16.55 16.81
N LYS A 27 -40.38 -15.44 16.14
CA LYS A 27 -41.67 -15.28 15.47
C LYS A 27 -41.65 -15.96 14.10
N THR A 28 -42.81 -16.45 13.73
CA THR A 28 -43.08 -17.00 12.40
C THR A 28 -43.65 -15.91 11.50
N LEU A 29 -43.15 -15.80 10.28
CA LEU A 29 -43.65 -14.92 9.24
C LEU A 29 -44.33 -15.74 8.15
N HIS A 30 -45.65 -15.60 8.04
CA HIS A 30 -46.45 -16.24 7.00
C HIS A 30 -46.44 -15.42 5.69
N PRO A 31 -46.80 -16.03 4.54
CA PRO A 31 -46.89 -15.33 3.26
C PRO A 31 -47.80 -14.10 3.27
N SER A 32 -48.92 -14.18 3.98
CA SER A 32 -49.93 -13.12 4.11
C SER A 32 -49.58 -12.02 5.10
N ASP A 33 -48.54 -12.22 5.92
CA ASP A 33 -48.19 -11.28 6.97
C ASP A 33 -47.47 -10.07 6.37
N GLU A 34 -47.78 -8.88 6.87
CA GLU A 34 -46.92 -7.72 6.62
C GLU A 34 -45.54 -8.00 7.19
N ILE A 35 -44.49 -7.67 6.43
CA ILE A 35 -43.11 -7.79 6.88
C ILE A 35 -42.90 -6.83 8.05
N SER A 36 -43.10 -7.36 9.25
CA SER A 36 -42.97 -6.66 10.51
C SER A 36 -41.54 -6.77 11.05
N SER A 37 -41.22 -6.03 12.13
CA SER A 37 -39.88 -5.96 12.70
C SER A 37 -39.37 -7.32 13.20
N GLY A 38 -38.57 -7.97 12.36
CA GLY A 38 -37.82 -9.17 12.63
C GLY A 38 -36.90 -9.49 11.45
N ASN A 39 -35.72 -10.00 11.74
CA ASN A 39 -34.74 -10.33 10.72
C ASN A 39 -34.72 -11.84 10.53
N TYR A 40 -34.45 -12.27 9.31
CA TYR A 40 -33.96 -13.61 9.02
C TYR A 40 -32.47 -13.47 8.71
N ILE A 41 -31.59 -14.05 9.54
CA ILE A 41 -30.15 -13.97 9.30
C ILE A 41 -29.73 -15.18 8.47
N CYS A 42 -29.19 -14.92 7.28
CA CYS A 42 -28.63 -15.94 6.43
C CYS A 42 -27.29 -16.42 6.99
N GLY A 43 -27.10 -17.73 7.05
CA GLY A 43 -25.76 -18.31 7.22
C GLY A 43 -24.86 -17.99 6.03
N VAL A 44 -23.55 -17.94 6.28
CA VAL A 44 -22.53 -17.72 5.26
C VAL A 44 -21.65 -18.96 5.14
N GLU A 45 -21.45 -19.43 3.91
CA GLU A 45 -20.58 -20.56 3.61
C GLU A 45 -19.57 -20.15 2.54
N VAL A 46 -18.29 -20.45 2.76
CA VAL A 46 -17.22 -20.21 1.79
C VAL A 46 -17.12 -21.43 0.89
N GLU A 47 -17.53 -21.28 -0.36
CA GLU A 47 -17.67 -22.38 -1.29
C GLU A 47 -17.23 -22.03 -2.71
N LYS A 48 -16.96 -23.06 -3.52
CA LYS A 48 -16.63 -22.88 -4.94
C LYS A 48 -17.77 -22.15 -5.65
N MET A 49 -17.44 -21.10 -6.41
CA MET A 49 -18.43 -20.40 -7.25
C MET A 49 -19.02 -21.34 -8.29
N SER A 50 -20.35 -21.42 -8.36
CA SER A 50 -21.05 -22.21 -9.38
C SER A 50 -22.46 -21.68 -9.61
N LYS A 51 -22.96 -21.84 -10.86
CA LYS A 51 -24.32 -21.41 -11.21
C LYS A 51 -25.39 -22.11 -10.36
N SER A 52 -25.20 -23.39 -10.03
CA SER A 52 -26.12 -24.17 -9.20
C SER A 52 -26.19 -23.71 -7.75
N LYS A 53 -25.13 -23.08 -7.22
CA LYS A 53 -25.08 -22.53 -5.85
C LYS A 53 -25.50 -21.06 -5.78
N PHE A 54 -25.81 -20.41 -6.91
CA PHE A 54 -26.21 -19.00 -6.99
C PHE A 54 -25.23 -18.03 -6.29
N ASN A 55 -23.95 -18.41 -6.16
CA ASN A 55 -22.90 -17.65 -5.50
C ASN A 55 -21.87 -17.07 -6.48
N VAL A 56 -22.21 -17.01 -7.77
CA VAL A 56 -21.35 -16.42 -8.81
C VAL A 56 -21.37 -14.91 -8.65
N VAL A 57 -20.19 -14.30 -8.56
CA VAL A 57 -20.02 -12.85 -8.60
C VAL A 57 -19.73 -12.42 -10.03
N ASN A 58 -20.52 -11.49 -10.57
CA ASN A 58 -20.29 -10.95 -11.90
C ASN A 58 -19.17 -9.87 -11.83
N PRO A 59 -18.04 -10.04 -12.54
CA PRO A 59 -16.99 -9.02 -12.58
C PRO A 59 -17.48 -7.69 -13.17
N ASP A 60 -18.45 -7.70 -14.09
CA ASP A 60 -18.95 -6.49 -14.75
C ASP A 60 -19.52 -5.49 -13.72
N ASP A 61 -20.24 -5.98 -12.71
CA ASP A 61 -20.81 -5.12 -11.64
C ASP A 61 -19.72 -4.42 -10.81
N LEU A 62 -18.53 -5.02 -10.73
CA LEU A 62 -17.39 -4.43 -10.02
C LEU A 62 -16.61 -3.49 -10.93
N ILE A 63 -16.46 -3.84 -12.20
CA ILE A 63 -15.82 -2.98 -13.20
C ILE A 63 -16.61 -1.69 -13.39
N GLU A 64 -17.94 -1.76 -13.49
CA GLU A 64 -18.82 -0.58 -13.61
C GLU A 64 -18.65 0.38 -12.42
N ARG A 65 -18.52 -0.18 -11.20
CA ARG A 65 -18.43 0.61 -9.96
C ARG A 65 -17.03 1.15 -9.64
N TYR A 66 -16.00 0.35 -9.92
CA TYR A 66 -14.64 0.60 -9.45
C TYR A 66 -13.59 0.73 -10.56
N GLY A 67 -13.94 0.35 -11.80
CA GLY A 67 -13.01 0.28 -12.93
C GLY A 67 -12.23 -1.04 -12.99
N ALA A 68 -11.79 -1.40 -14.20
CA ALA A 68 -11.08 -2.65 -14.47
C ALA A 68 -9.74 -2.74 -13.73
N ASP A 69 -8.99 -1.64 -13.62
CA ASP A 69 -7.70 -1.61 -12.92
C ASP A 69 -7.85 -1.92 -11.43
N THR A 70 -8.88 -1.38 -10.79
CA THR A 70 -9.16 -1.67 -9.38
C THR A 70 -9.44 -3.15 -9.18
N LEU A 71 -10.26 -3.76 -10.04
CA LEU A 71 -10.57 -5.19 -9.96
C LEU A 71 -9.31 -6.04 -10.14
N ARG A 72 -8.52 -5.78 -11.20
CA ARG A 72 -7.27 -6.51 -11.49
C ARG A 72 -6.28 -6.43 -10.33
N MET A 73 -6.04 -5.21 -9.83
CA MET A 73 -5.15 -5.00 -8.70
C MET A 73 -5.67 -5.69 -7.44
N TYR A 74 -6.98 -5.68 -7.22
CA TYR A 74 -7.59 -6.34 -6.08
C TYR A 74 -7.41 -7.85 -6.11
N GLU A 75 -7.62 -8.49 -7.27
CA GLU A 75 -7.39 -9.92 -7.45
C GLU A 75 -5.94 -10.32 -7.15
N MET A 76 -4.98 -9.50 -7.62
CA MET A 76 -3.57 -9.72 -7.31
C MET A 76 -3.23 -9.48 -5.84
N PHE A 77 -4.00 -8.64 -5.14
CA PHE A 77 -3.78 -8.28 -3.74
C PHE A 77 -4.37 -9.28 -2.74
N LEU A 78 -5.40 -10.04 -3.11
CA LEU A 78 -6.12 -10.97 -2.22
C LEU A 78 -5.23 -12.02 -1.52
N GLY A 79 -4.04 -12.29 -2.05
CA GLY A 79 -3.06 -13.19 -1.45
C GLY A 79 -2.10 -13.80 -2.48
N PRO A 80 -1.27 -14.78 -2.08
CA PRO A 80 -0.33 -15.46 -2.98
C PRO A 80 -1.03 -16.12 -4.17
N LEU A 81 -0.49 -16.02 -5.39
CA LEU A 81 -1.15 -16.47 -6.62
C LEU A 81 -1.61 -17.94 -6.56
N GLU A 82 -0.79 -18.82 -6.01
CA GLU A 82 -0.99 -20.28 -5.99
C GLU A 82 -2.06 -20.75 -5.01
N GLN A 83 -2.50 -19.89 -4.09
CA GLN A 83 -3.44 -20.26 -3.05
C GLN A 83 -4.88 -19.93 -3.44
N SER A 84 -5.81 -20.83 -3.12
CA SER A 84 -7.24 -20.53 -3.18
C SER A 84 -7.59 -19.48 -2.14
N LYS A 85 -8.34 -18.45 -2.53
CA LYS A 85 -8.75 -17.37 -1.64
C LYS A 85 -10.27 -17.29 -1.60
N PRO A 86 -10.89 -17.11 -0.43
CA PRO A 86 -12.30 -16.75 -0.38
C PRO A 86 -12.49 -15.43 -1.11
N TRP A 87 -13.48 -15.37 -2.00
CA TRP A 87 -13.85 -14.11 -2.60
C TRP A 87 -14.55 -13.25 -1.56
N ASN A 88 -13.96 -12.09 -1.28
CA ASN A 88 -14.51 -11.05 -0.43
C ASN A 88 -14.36 -9.75 -1.19
N THR A 89 -15.29 -8.79 -1.10
CA THR A 89 -15.15 -7.48 -1.75
C THR A 89 -14.78 -6.37 -0.78
N ASN A 90 -14.70 -6.64 0.53
CA ASN A 90 -14.44 -5.62 1.55
C ASN A 90 -13.09 -4.90 1.35
N GLY A 91 -12.12 -5.55 0.70
CA GLY A 91 -10.80 -4.97 0.44
C GLY A 91 -10.70 -4.15 -0.86
N ILE A 92 -11.68 -4.23 -1.76
CA ILE A 92 -11.61 -3.58 -3.09
C ILE A 92 -11.56 -2.05 -2.96
N GLU A 93 -12.26 -1.51 -1.97
CA GLU A 93 -12.29 -0.08 -1.64
C GLU A 93 -10.89 0.46 -1.30
N GLY A 94 -10.04 -0.36 -0.67
CA GLY A 94 -8.66 0.01 -0.36
C GLY A 94 -7.82 0.21 -1.61
N VAL A 95 -7.98 -0.67 -2.60
CA VAL A 95 -7.30 -0.57 -3.91
C VAL A 95 -7.83 0.62 -4.71
N PHE A 96 -9.15 0.84 -4.70
CA PHE A 96 -9.76 2.01 -5.36
C PHE A 96 -9.20 3.32 -4.80
N LYS A 97 -9.13 3.46 -3.48
CA LYS A 97 -8.54 4.62 -2.80
C LYS A 97 -7.05 4.78 -3.10
N PHE A 98 -6.31 3.67 -3.18
CA PHE A 98 -4.91 3.69 -3.58
C PHE A 98 -4.75 4.26 -5.00
N LEU A 99 -5.52 3.79 -5.99
CA LEU A 99 -5.44 4.30 -7.36
C LEU A 99 -5.79 5.80 -7.44
N ARG A 100 -6.76 6.26 -6.63
CA ARG A 100 -7.05 7.70 -6.50
C ARG A 100 -5.88 8.50 -5.91
N LYS A 101 -5.16 7.95 -4.93
CA LYS A 101 -3.94 8.57 -4.37
C LYS A 101 -2.80 8.57 -5.39
N PHE A 102 -2.63 7.47 -6.12
CA PHE A 102 -1.66 7.38 -7.20
C PHE A 102 -1.91 8.44 -8.27
N TRP A 103 -3.15 8.57 -8.74
CA TRP A 103 -3.57 9.63 -9.67
C TRP A 103 -3.28 11.04 -9.14
N ARG A 104 -3.46 11.26 -7.83
CA ARG A 104 -3.19 12.55 -7.17
C ARG A 104 -1.72 12.96 -7.22
N LEU A 105 -0.75 12.04 -7.29
CA LEU A 105 0.68 12.42 -7.44
C LEU A 105 0.96 13.27 -8.69
N PHE A 106 0.11 13.16 -9.71
CA PHE A 106 0.23 13.85 -10.98
C PHE A 106 -0.60 15.13 -11.05
N HIS A 107 -1.41 15.40 -10.02
CA HIS A 107 -2.45 16.42 -10.06
C HIS A 107 -2.44 17.32 -8.81
N THR A 108 -2.83 18.57 -8.99
CA THR A 108 -3.02 19.52 -7.88
C THR A 108 -4.24 19.14 -7.03
N GLU A 109 -4.47 19.88 -5.93
CA GLU A 109 -5.67 19.76 -5.09
C GLU A 109 -6.97 19.98 -5.88
N THR A 110 -6.93 20.82 -6.92
CA THR A 110 -8.04 21.12 -7.83
C THR A 110 -8.14 20.14 -9.02
N TRP A 111 -7.35 19.06 -9.02
CA TRP A 111 -7.31 18.04 -10.08
C TRP A 111 -6.77 18.54 -11.43
N GLU A 112 -5.92 19.56 -11.42
CA GLU A 112 -5.19 19.99 -12.61
C GLU A 112 -3.89 19.18 -12.74
N PHE A 113 -3.57 18.70 -13.93
CA PHE A 113 -2.32 17.98 -14.16
C PHE A 113 -1.11 18.90 -13.93
N LYS A 114 -0.21 18.49 -13.03
CA LYS A 114 0.98 19.28 -12.66
C LYS A 114 2.16 18.37 -12.33
N VAL A 115 3.04 18.24 -13.31
CA VAL A 115 4.32 17.53 -13.20
C VAL A 115 5.46 18.50 -13.53
N SER A 116 6.52 18.45 -12.75
CA SER A 116 7.71 19.31 -12.83
C SER A 116 8.86 18.58 -13.52
N ASP A 117 9.64 19.31 -14.32
CA ASP A 117 10.89 18.83 -14.94
C ASP A 117 12.14 19.13 -14.08
N GLU A 118 11.95 19.55 -12.83
CA GLU A 118 13.05 19.69 -11.88
C GLU A 118 13.72 18.33 -11.58
N PRO A 119 15.03 18.34 -11.25
CA PRO A 119 15.74 17.11 -10.93
C PRO A 119 15.15 16.42 -9.69
N ALA A 120 15.14 15.09 -9.72
CA ALA A 120 14.69 14.29 -8.59
C ALA A 120 15.65 14.44 -7.39
N THR A 121 15.07 14.51 -6.20
CA THR A 121 15.82 14.50 -4.94
C THR A 121 16.30 13.08 -4.60
N LYS A 122 17.32 12.99 -3.74
CA LYS A 122 17.83 11.69 -3.26
C LYS A 122 16.75 10.86 -2.56
N ALA A 123 15.86 11.52 -1.79
CA ALA A 123 14.78 10.84 -1.09
C ALA A 123 13.75 10.24 -2.05
N GLU A 124 13.38 10.95 -3.12
CA GLU A 124 12.45 10.45 -4.14
C GLU A 124 13.06 9.30 -4.94
N LEU A 125 14.33 9.41 -5.35
CA LEU A 125 15.05 8.33 -6.04
C LEU A 125 15.14 7.08 -5.17
N LYS A 126 15.40 7.25 -3.88
CA LYS A 126 15.41 6.14 -2.92
C LYS A 126 14.04 5.48 -2.81
N ALA A 127 12.96 6.26 -2.68
CA ALA A 127 11.59 5.73 -2.64
C ALA A 127 11.25 4.94 -3.92
N LEU A 128 11.60 5.48 -5.09
CA LEU A 128 11.41 4.84 -6.40
C LEU A 128 12.22 3.54 -6.52
N HIS A 129 13.51 3.55 -6.23
CA HIS A 129 14.35 2.36 -6.41
C HIS A 129 14.04 1.25 -5.38
N LYS A 130 13.51 1.58 -4.20
CA LYS A 130 12.94 0.58 -3.29
C LYS A 130 11.80 -0.19 -3.96
N ILE A 131 10.85 0.52 -4.59
CA ILE A 131 9.70 -0.13 -5.22
C ILE A 131 10.07 -0.85 -6.51
N ILE A 132 10.96 -0.30 -7.34
CA ILE A 132 11.48 -0.98 -8.54
C ILE A 132 12.06 -2.35 -8.15
N LYS A 133 13.00 -2.36 -7.20
CA LYS A 133 13.62 -3.60 -6.72
C LYS A 133 12.59 -4.59 -6.22
N LYS A 134 11.65 -4.12 -5.39
CA LYS A 134 10.63 -4.97 -4.77
C LYS A 134 9.69 -5.59 -5.82
N VAL A 135 9.26 -4.83 -6.81
CA VAL A 135 8.40 -5.32 -7.89
C VAL A 135 9.14 -6.32 -8.77
N GLN A 136 10.41 -6.04 -9.11
CA GLN A 136 11.24 -6.99 -9.88
C GLN A 136 11.36 -8.34 -9.15
N ASP A 137 11.78 -8.31 -7.88
CA ASP A 137 11.94 -9.50 -7.05
C ASP A 137 10.61 -10.27 -6.90
N ASP A 138 9.49 -9.56 -6.75
CA ASP A 138 8.18 -10.17 -6.54
C ASP A 138 7.60 -10.78 -7.81
N VAL A 139 7.77 -10.13 -8.96
CA VAL A 139 7.27 -10.63 -10.24
C VAL A 139 7.98 -11.93 -10.60
N GLU A 140 9.30 -12.01 -10.40
CA GLU A 140 10.07 -13.25 -10.62
C GLU A 140 9.60 -14.40 -9.70
N ARG A 141 9.10 -14.06 -8.51
CA ARG A 141 8.62 -15.02 -7.50
C ARG A 141 7.10 -15.20 -7.48
N PHE A 142 6.38 -14.65 -8.45
CA PHE A 142 4.91 -14.64 -8.50
C PHE A 142 4.23 -14.14 -7.20
N SER A 143 4.90 -13.25 -6.46
CA SER A 143 4.46 -12.69 -5.17
C SER A 143 3.71 -11.37 -5.33
N PHE A 144 2.74 -11.34 -6.26
CA PHE A 144 2.08 -10.11 -6.71
C PHE A 144 1.35 -9.34 -5.61
N ASN A 145 0.82 -10.04 -4.61
CA ASN A 145 0.12 -9.43 -3.49
C ASN A 145 1.02 -8.52 -2.66
N THR A 146 2.30 -8.88 -2.48
CA THR A 146 3.23 -8.02 -1.74
C THR A 146 3.67 -6.81 -2.55
N SER A 147 3.65 -6.90 -3.88
CA SER A 147 3.95 -5.75 -4.76
C SER A 147 2.88 -4.67 -4.62
N VAL A 148 1.59 -5.04 -4.56
CA VAL A 148 0.49 -4.09 -4.36
C VAL A 148 0.64 -3.33 -3.03
N SER A 149 0.94 -4.02 -1.93
CA SER A 149 1.23 -3.34 -0.66
C SER A 149 2.44 -2.41 -0.74
N SER A 150 3.47 -2.82 -1.48
CA SER A 150 4.69 -2.03 -1.65
C SER A 150 4.42 -0.76 -2.47
N PHE A 151 3.55 -0.82 -3.47
CA PHE A 151 3.09 0.36 -4.20
C PHE A 151 2.36 1.34 -3.29
N MET A 152 1.48 0.85 -2.40
CA MET A 152 0.79 1.72 -1.45
C MET A 152 1.77 2.46 -0.53
N ILE A 153 2.82 1.78 -0.06
CA ILE A 153 3.88 2.39 0.75
C ILE A 153 4.64 3.44 -0.07
N ALA A 154 5.09 3.08 -1.28
CA ALA A 154 5.86 3.98 -2.14
C ALA A 154 5.07 5.25 -2.50
N VAL A 155 3.78 5.13 -2.83
CA VAL A 155 2.91 6.27 -3.14
C VAL A 155 2.73 7.16 -1.91
N ASN A 156 2.55 6.60 -0.71
CA ASN A 156 2.49 7.41 0.51
C ASN A 156 3.83 8.13 0.78
N GLU A 157 4.97 7.44 0.66
CA GLU A 157 6.31 8.05 0.83
C GLU A 157 6.53 9.21 -0.16
N LEU A 158 6.18 9.02 -1.43
CA LEU A 158 6.28 10.07 -2.46
C LEU A 158 5.28 11.22 -2.22
N THR A 159 4.10 10.93 -1.68
CA THR A 159 3.11 11.96 -1.30
C THR A 159 3.65 12.83 -0.17
N ASP A 160 4.24 12.22 0.87
CA ASP A 160 4.83 12.92 2.01
C ASP A 160 6.03 13.79 1.59
N LEU A 161 6.80 13.32 0.60
CA LEU A 161 7.88 14.08 -0.04
C LEU A 161 7.37 15.20 -0.97
N LYS A 162 6.06 15.29 -1.22
CA LYS A 162 5.45 16.21 -2.20
C LYS A 162 6.04 16.06 -3.60
N CYS A 163 6.38 14.82 -3.98
CA CYS A 163 6.97 14.52 -5.26
C CYS A 163 6.01 14.85 -6.40
N ASN A 164 6.51 15.59 -7.37
CA ASN A 164 5.82 15.84 -8.65
C ASN A 164 6.80 15.76 -9.84
N LYS A 165 7.95 15.11 -9.68
CA LYS A 165 9.03 15.13 -10.66
C LYS A 165 8.78 14.13 -11.78
N ARG A 166 8.85 14.58 -13.04
CA ARG A 166 8.61 13.75 -14.22
C ARG A 166 9.49 12.50 -14.22
N ALA A 167 10.77 12.67 -13.90
CA ALA A 167 11.73 11.56 -13.85
C ALA A 167 11.29 10.42 -12.91
N ILE A 168 10.67 10.76 -11.78
CA ILE A 168 10.20 9.77 -10.80
C ILE A 168 8.86 9.17 -11.23
N LEU A 169 7.92 10.04 -11.59
CA LEU A 169 6.56 9.64 -11.92
C LEU A 169 6.49 8.82 -13.21
N ASN A 170 7.37 9.08 -14.18
CA ASN A 170 7.43 8.31 -15.43
C ASN A 170 7.80 6.85 -15.17
N GLU A 171 8.85 6.59 -14.38
CA GLU A 171 9.23 5.21 -14.03
C GLU A 171 8.17 4.52 -13.15
N LEU A 172 7.54 5.27 -12.24
CA LEU A 172 6.48 4.75 -11.38
C LEU A 172 5.26 4.26 -12.20
N VAL A 173 4.88 4.97 -13.27
CA VAL A 173 3.84 4.55 -14.22
C VAL A 173 4.22 3.23 -14.89
N ILE A 174 5.46 3.08 -15.34
CA ILE A 174 5.92 1.86 -16.02
C ILE A 174 5.81 0.65 -15.10
N ILE A 175 6.30 0.74 -13.87
CA ILE A 175 6.30 -0.41 -12.95
C ILE A 175 4.90 -0.79 -12.44
N LEU A 176 3.95 0.16 -12.38
CA LEU A 176 2.56 -0.12 -12.00
C LEU A 176 1.72 -0.67 -13.17
N SER A 177 2.12 -0.39 -14.42
CA SER A 177 1.37 -0.74 -15.63
C SER A 177 0.95 -2.22 -15.77
N PRO A 178 1.72 -3.24 -15.30
CA PRO A 178 1.27 -4.63 -15.38
C PRO A 178 0.00 -4.89 -14.54
N TYR A 179 -0.18 -4.11 -13.48
CA TYR A 179 -1.28 -4.23 -12.52
C TYR A 179 -2.48 -3.37 -12.93
N ALA A 180 -2.24 -2.10 -13.27
CA ALA A 180 -3.26 -1.10 -13.58
C ALA A 180 -2.96 -0.42 -14.93
N PRO A 181 -3.09 -1.13 -16.06
CA PRO A 181 -2.64 -0.62 -17.35
C PRO A 181 -3.42 0.60 -17.85
N HIS A 182 -4.72 0.72 -17.59
CA HIS A 182 -5.55 1.76 -18.21
C HIS A 182 -5.24 3.15 -17.62
N ILE A 183 -5.21 3.26 -16.28
CA ILE A 183 -4.81 4.49 -15.58
C ILE A 183 -3.36 4.86 -15.89
N CYS A 184 -2.49 3.87 -16.07
CA CYS A 184 -1.08 4.09 -16.39
C CYS A 184 -0.89 4.60 -17.82
N GLU A 185 -1.60 4.09 -18.82
CA GLU A 185 -1.56 4.61 -20.20
C GLU A 185 -2.08 6.05 -20.28
N GLU A 186 -3.15 6.37 -19.56
CA GLU A 186 -3.66 7.75 -19.51
C GLU A 186 -2.60 8.70 -18.94
N LEU A 187 -1.99 8.34 -17.80
CA LEU A 187 -0.92 9.13 -17.19
C LEU A 187 0.33 9.18 -18.08
N TRP A 188 0.66 8.10 -18.77
CA TRP A 188 1.79 8.02 -19.70
C TRP A 188 1.64 9.04 -20.83
N ALA A 189 0.45 9.14 -21.43
CA ALA A 189 0.13 10.14 -22.43
C ALA A 189 0.18 11.58 -21.85
N MET A 190 -0.39 11.79 -20.66
CA MET A 190 -0.35 13.10 -19.98
C MET A 190 1.08 13.55 -19.61
N LEU A 191 1.97 12.60 -19.33
CA LEU A 191 3.41 12.84 -19.11
C LEU A 191 4.14 13.25 -20.40
N GLY A 192 3.47 13.28 -21.55
CA GLY A 192 4.01 13.71 -22.84
C GLY A 192 4.58 12.57 -23.69
N ASN A 193 4.37 11.32 -23.29
CA ASN A 193 4.76 10.17 -24.10
C ASN A 193 3.69 9.85 -25.15
N ALA A 194 4.03 9.07 -26.18
CA ALA A 194 3.09 8.70 -27.22
C ALA A 194 2.01 7.71 -26.66
N PRO A 195 0.70 7.96 -26.87
CA PRO A 195 -0.35 7.05 -26.40
C PRO A 195 -0.21 5.64 -26.97
N GLY A 196 -0.48 4.61 -26.14
CA GLY A 196 -0.44 3.20 -26.55
C GLY A 196 0.97 2.62 -26.67
N THR A 197 1.99 3.35 -26.20
CA THR A 197 3.39 2.91 -26.23
C THR A 197 3.90 2.36 -24.91
N LEU A 198 3.15 2.50 -23.81
CA LEU A 198 3.60 2.09 -22.48
C LEU A 198 3.95 0.60 -22.44
N SER A 199 3.13 -0.23 -23.06
CA SER A 199 3.34 -1.70 -23.11
C SER A 199 4.60 -2.14 -23.88
N TYR A 200 5.18 -1.25 -24.70
CA TYR A 200 6.40 -1.52 -25.47
C TYR A 200 7.64 -0.87 -24.87
N THR A 201 7.49 -0.13 -23.78
CA THR A 201 8.62 0.54 -23.13
C THR A 201 9.46 -0.45 -22.32
N THR A 202 10.72 -0.09 -22.09
CA THR A 202 11.62 -0.90 -21.27
C THR A 202 11.26 -0.75 -19.80
N PHE A 203 11.26 -1.86 -19.07
CA PHE A 203 11.07 -1.85 -17.62
C PHE A 203 12.25 -1.14 -16.93
N PRO A 204 12.02 -0.25 -15.93
CA PRO A 204 13.09 0.50 -15.27
C PRO A 204 14.13 -0.40 -14.60
N GLU A 205 15.40 -0.03 -14.73
CA GLU A 205 16.52 -0.76 -14.12
C GLU A 205 16.71 -0.35 -12.66
N PHE A 206 16.85 -1.33 -11.77
CA PHE A 206 17.20 -1.07 -10.39
C PHE A 206 18.66 -0.61 -10.28
N ARG A 207 18.87 0.46 -9.51
CA ARG A 207 20.18 1.06 -9.24
C ARG A 207 20.45 1.07 -7.75
N GLN A 208 21.44 0.26 -7.32
CA GLN A 208 21.73 0.03 -5.91
C GLN A 208 22.25 1.26 -5.18
N GLU A 209 22.90 2.18 -5.89
CA GLU A 209 23.47 3.41 -5.34
C GLU A 209 22.42 4.30 -4.64
N TYR A 210 21.16 4.26 -5.07
CA TYR A 210 20.10 5.07 -4.45
C TYR A 210 19.56 4.49 -3.14
N LEU A 211 19.86 3.22 -2.84
CA LEU A 211 19.50 2.59 -1.57
C LEU A 211 20.59 2.72 -0.51
N VAL A 212 21.78 3.20 -0.88
CA VAL A 212 22.86 3.43 0.07
C VAL A 212 22.48 4.60 0.98
N GLU A 213 22.36 4.31 2.27
CA GLU A 213 22.19 5.33 3.30
C GLU A 213 23.49 6.14 3.40
N ASP A 214 23.41 7.46 3.28
CA ASP A 214 24.58 8.30 3.60
C ASP A 214 24.68 8.51 5.10
N THR A 215 23.59 8.33 5.83
CA THR A 215 23.46 8.63 7.25
C THR A 215 22.80 7.48 7.99
N PHE A 216 23.31 7.17 9.17
CA PHE A 216 22.73 6.17 10.07
C PHE A 216 22.23 6.86 11.34
N SER A 217 21.04 6.50 11.78
CA SER A 217 20.46 6.96 13.05
C SER A 217 21.10 6.18 14.20
N TYR A 218 22.28 6.61 14.65
CA TYR A 218 23.03 5.99 15.73
C TYR A 218 22.28 6.12 17.06
N PRO A 219 21.92 5.00 17.71
CA PRO A 219 21.50 5.03 19.10
C PRO A 219 22.69 5.46 19.97
N ILE A 220 22.48 6.50 20.78
CA ILE A 220 23.47 7.01 21.72
C ILE A 220 23.11 6.48 23.10
N SER A 221 24.03 5.71 23.69
CA SER A 221 23.91 5.12 25.02
C SER A 221 24.86 5.77 26.00
N VAL A 222 24.43 5.94 27.24
CA VAL A 222 25.27 6.37 28.36
C VAL A 222 25.25 5.27 29.43
N ASN A 223 26.42 4.73 29.78
CA ASN A 223 26.57 3.56 30.65
C ASN A 223 25.64 2.38 30.23
N GLY A 224 25.56 2.12 28.92
CA GLY A 224 24.79 1.01 28.37
C GLY A 224 23.28 1.21 28.27
N LYS A 225 22.74 2.39 28.64
CA LYS A 225 21.32 2.72 28.44
C LYS A 225 21.15 3.73 27.31
N THR A 226 20.39 3.38 26.29
CA THR A 226 20.04 4.28 25.17
C THR A 226 19.29 5.51 25.68
N ARG A 227 19.65 6.67 25.15
CA ARG A 227 19.08 7.98 25.53
C ARG A 227 18.38 8.67 24.37
N LEU A 228 19.04 8.73 23.23
CA LEU A 228 18.52 9.34 22.01
C LEU A 228 19.13 8.69 20.78
N ASN A 229 18.67 9.09 19.60
CA ASN A 229 19.28 8.73 18.34
C ASN A 229 19.82 9.99 17.64
N LEU A 230 21.03 9.92 17.09
CA LEU A 230 21.61 10.98 16.27
C LEU A 230 21.82 10.48 14.85
N SER A 231 21.40 11.26 13.86
CA SER A 231 21.67 10.97 12.45
C SER A 231 23.09 11.43 12.11
N ILE A 232 23.99 10.47 11.85
CA ILE A 232 25.39 10.74 11.58
C ILE A 232 25.78 10.07 10.26
N SER A 233 26.59 10.76 9.45
CA SER A 233 27.05 10.21 8.18
C SER A 233 27.83 8.90 8.35
N LEU A 234 27.51 7.90 7.52
CA LEU A 234 28.22 6.61 7.43
C LEU A 234 29.62 6.74 6.81
N THR A 235 29.93 7.88 6.18
CA THR A 235 31.27 8.18 5.67
C THR A 235 32.25 8.58 6.77
N LEU A 236 31.75 8.99 7.94
CA LEU A 236 32.59 9.43 9.05
C LEU A 236 33.18 8.24 9.82
N GLU A 237 34.38 8.44 10.36
CA GLU A 237 35.10 7.44 11.15
C GLU A 237 35.17 7.83 12.64
N GLY A 238 35.52 6.85 13.48
CA GLY A 238 35.28 6.85 14.94
C GLY A 238 35.47 8.19 15.65
N LYS A 239 36.59 8.88 15.43
CA LYS A 239 36.88 10.16 16.09
C LYS A 239 35.96 11.30 15.65
N ALA A 240 35.65 11.39 14.36
CA ALA A 240 34.72 12.40 13.85
C ALA A 240 33.28 12.15 14.32
N VAL A 241 32.89 10.87 14.46
CA VAL A 241 31.60 10.49 15.06
C VAL A 241 31.55 10.86 16.54
N GLU A 242 32.63 10.59 17.29
CA GLU A 242 32.76 10.99 18.69
C GLU A 242 32.64 12.50 18.86
N ASP A 243 33.34 13.30 18.04
CA ASP A 243 33.30 14.75 18.11
C ASP A 243 31.87 15.30 17.87
N ILE A 244 31.13 14.74 16.92
CA ILE A 244 29.72 15.11 16.66
C ILE A 244 28.82 14.76 17.84
N VAL A 245 28.96 13.55 18.38
CA VAL A 245 28.15 13.07 19.51
C VAL A 245 28.44 13.89 20.76
N MET A 246 29.69 14.27 20.99
CA MET A 246 30.11 15.09 22.12
C MET A 246 29.75 16.57 21.93
N ALA A 247 29.58 17.06 20.70
CA ALA A 247 29.11 18.42 20.45
C ALA A 247 27.59 18.58 20.60
N ASP A 248 26.82 17.48 20.63
CA ASP A 248 25.37 17.51 20.71
C ASP A 248 24.84 17.96 22.08
N GLU A 249 23.96 18.97 22.09
CA GLU A 249 23.42 19.56 23.32
C GLU A 249 22.59 18.58 24.15
N GLN A 250 21.89 17.62 23.51
CA GLN A 250 21.08 16.65 24.22
C GLN A 250 21.97 15.60 24.89
N VAL A 251 23.02 15.16 24.20
CA VAL A 251 24.04 14.27 24.78
C VAL A 251 24.70 14.93 25.99
N GLN A 252 25.11 16.19 25.87
CA GLN A 252 25.75 16.94 26.95
C GLN A 252 24.88 17.03 28.22
N LYS A 253 23.55 17.16 28.08
CA LYS A 253 22.62 17.11 29.23
C LYS A 253 22.68 15.80 29.98
N TYR A 254 22.89 14.67 29.30
CA TYR A 254 23.03 13.35 29.93
C TYR A 254 24.39 13.09 30.57
N LEU A 255 25.41 13.91 30.24
CA LEU A 255 26.73 13.80 30.84
C LEU A 255 26.83 14.55 32.18
N GLU A 256 25.92 15.49 32.46
CA GLU A 256 25.85 16.25 33.72
C GLU A 256 27.21 16.86 34.14
N GLY A 257 28.01 17.30 33.16
CA GLY A 257 29.34 17.87 33.39
C GLY A 257 30.46 16.86 33.72
N LYS A 258 30.18 15.55 33.70
CA LYS A 258 31.18 14.49 33.85
C LYS A 258 31.91 14.25 32.53
N GLN A 259 33.23 14.14 32.59
CA GLN A 259 34.01 13.74 31.42
C GLN A 259 33.90 12.23 31.18
N PRO A 260 33.62 11.78 29.95
CA PRO A 260 33.63 10.37 29.62
C PRO A 260 35.00 9.73 29.86
N LYS A 261 35.01 8.54 30.45
CA LYS A 261 36.22 7.69 30.52
C LYS A 261 36.52 7.04 29.19
N LYS A 262 35.48 6.70 28.42
CA LYS A 262 35.62 6.04 27.11
C LYS A 262 34.38 6.25 26.25
N VAL A 263 34.58 6.62 24.99
CA VAL A 263 33.54 6.60 23.96
C VAL A 263 33.80 5.40 23.05
N ILE A 264 32.77 4.57 22.86
CA ILE A 264 32.84 3.36 22.03
C ILE A 264 31.91 3.57 20.84
N VAL A 265 32.51 3.79 19.66
CA VAL A 265 31.78 3.90 18.40
C VAL A 265 31.82 2.57 17.67
N VAL A 266 30.66 1.94 17.49
CA VAL A 266 30.50 0.79 16.61
C VAL A 266 29.79 1.26 15.35
N LYS A 267 30.55 1.41 14.26
CA LYS A 267 30.08 1.94 12.97
C LYS A 267 28.83 1.19 12.49
N GLY A 268 27.79 1.93 12.12
CA GLY A 268 26.49 1.40 11.68
C GLY A 268 25.71 0.61 12.74
N ARG A 269 26.06 0.75 14.04
CA ARG A 269 25.35 0.07 15.14
C ARG A 269 24.98 0.99 16.29
N ILE A 270 25.96 1.52 17.02
CA ILE A 270 25.72 2.22 18.30
C ILE A 270 26.92 3.08 18.69
N VAL A 271 26.66 4.16 19.44
CA VAL A 271 27.69 4.90 20.18
C VAL A 271 27.38 4.75 21.67
N ASN A 272 28.34 4.23 22.45
CA ASN A 272 28.19 4.09 23.89
C ASN A 272 29.23 4.92 24.63
N ILE A 273 28.76 5.81 25.49
CA ILE A 273 29.55 6.70 26.33
C ILE A 273 29.63 6.10 27.73
N VAL A 274 30.85 5.83 28.19
CA VAL A 274 31.13 5.31 29.54
C VAL A 274 31.63 6.47 30.40
N LEU A 275 30.92 6.75 31.50
CA LEU A 275 31.27 7.76 32.52
C LEU A 275 32.18 7.19 33.63
#